data_AF-D3BMZ7-F1
#
_entry.id   AF-D3BMZ7-F1
#
_cell.length_a   1.000
_cell.length_b   1.000
_cell.length_c   1.000
_cell.angle_alpha   90.00
_cell.angle_beta   90.00
_cell.angle_gamma   90.00
#
_symmetry.space_group_name_H-M   'P 1'
#
loop_
_entity.id
_entity.type
_entity.pdbx_description
1 polymer ?
#
loop_
_entity_poly.entity_id
_entity_poly.type
_entity_poly.pdbx_seq_one_letter_code
_entity_poly.pdbx_strand_id
1 'polypeptide(L)'
;MDTISTDIDSSVVVDQNGCEKHAKRFKFFCFQCNLLICPRCLTQHQAEYRDHQCEHLDNIKDALLKLDVFNIADNNSNNNNNNNVFSNNNNTNSISNNIDNKVSNSNEYLIKRLLYIWQRLKSSTVAAQSLENKIGEISYHYSQIFEYLMTQELKSKKPLQSQLETVELTIQKDLKDLSSLIELIDHSKYLNQFVNNSNNSNSLSTSSTSSSTSSISPSEIFDTTDKYQLENIIKSVNNSQSLSKFITTHRNTLFNNNINYLDNQENNIKFINQKILDLFINYTKNSNIDINDNSCNNNNDRYNNSQVIFNRNDLEEFKSYINKISSINLIDKRLKTFMFITNRDKSYSLLNLDENVIQTVHCDTFDFIRTVNSMVTVGPHIYIFSSYSEDYQNKYCRFNVETMSIDHCAAIENIEIGRTASVCYDGVSDYIYLINGYNDVKKQHYNRVDRFNWKTLTFEKYYEEPRQHKINYLRILSFFFKGLIYSVPVVGKSLHIFDPADKTMKEFQSNHFFERSYAACTDGNGMIYILSTDGSFQRLSVETKVFAKLSSPMETNSYISMVYHQNKIYLFSNEILIYSIEHDRWGPAFLKLTDQTANDFSKIVRTTCGASLFQKL
;
A
#
# COMPACT_ATOMS: atom_id res chain seq x y z
N MET A 1 -51.35 -10.82 -42.76
CA MET A 1 -50.79 -11.88 -43.60
C MET A 1 -49.36 -12.07 -43.16
N ASP A 2 -49.14 -13.16 -42.44
CA ASP A 2 -47.91 -13.96 -42.37
C ASP A 2 -48.02 -14.83 -41.11
N THR A 3 -48.56 -16.01 -41.34
CA THR A 3 -48.63 -17.14 -40.41
C THR A 3 -47.24 -17.76 -40.29
N ILE A 4 -46.58 -17.58 -39.14
CA ILE A 4 -45.44 -18.39 -38.76
C ILE A 4 -45.92 -19.42 -37.75
N SER A 5 -45.98 -20.66 -38.24
CA SER A 5 -46.14 -21.89 -37.49
C SER A 5 -45.01 -22.04 -36.48
N THR A 6 -45.33 -22.05 -35.19
CA THR A 6 -44.42 -22.55 -34.16
C THR A 6 -44.78 -24.01 -33.88
N ASP A 7 -44.07 -24.92 -34.54
CA ASP A 7 -43.99 -26.31 -34.13
C ASP A 7 -43.36 -26.35 -32.74
N ILE A 8 -44.16 -26.78 -31.76
CA ILE A 8 -43.69 -27.13 -30.42
C ILE A 8 -42.99 -28.47 -30.56
N ASP A 9 -41.69 -28.41 -30.86
CA ASP A 9 -40.83 -29.57 -30.74
C ASP A 9 -40.65 -29.85 -29.25
N SER A 10 -41.20 -30.97 -28.79
CA SER A 10 -41.05 -31.46 -27.42
C SER A 10 -39.59 -31.82 -27.20
N SER A 11 -38.78 -30.82 -26.89
CA SER A 11 -37.40 -31.00 -26.47
C SER A 11 -37.41 -31.88 -25.23
N VAL A 12 -37.00 -33.13 -25.43
CA VAL A 12 -36.61 -34.05 -24.37
C VAL A 12 -35.63 -33.28 -23.48
N VAL A 13 -36.08 -32.87 -22.30
CA VAL A 13 -35.20 -32.38 -21.25
C VAL A 13 -34.27 -33.54 -20.94
N VAL A 14 -33.09 -33.54 -21.58
CA VAL A 14 -32.02 -34.46 -21.26
C VAL A 14 -31.67 -34.16 -19.82
N ASP A 15 -32.14 -35.02 -18.93
CA ASP A 15 -31.86 -35.00 -17.50
C ASP A 15 -30.33 -34.99 -17.32
N GLN A 16 -29.71 -33.81 -17.22
CA GLN A 16 -28.27 -33.60 -17.04
C GLN A 16 -27.73 -34.13 -15.69
N ASN A 17 -28.54 -34.90 -14.96
CA ASN A 17 -28.23 -35.42 -13.63
C ASN A 17 -27.44 -36.75 -13.67
N GLY A 18 -26.80 -37.07 -14.79
CA GLY A 18 -26.08 -38.32 -15.02
C GLY A 18 -24.56 -38.14 -15.07
N CYS A 19 -23.82 -39.09 -14.51
CA CYS A 19 -22.38 -39.22 -14.69
C CYS A 19 -22.06 -39.52 -16.16
N GLU A 20 -21.29 -38.64 -16.80
CA GLU A 20 -20.91 -38.74 -18.23
C GLU A 20 -20.27 -40.08 -18.57
N LYS A 21 -19.40 -40.60 -17.69
CA LYS A 21 -18.67 -41.87 -17.91
C LYS A 21 -19.56 -43.11 -17.85
N HIS A 22 -20.63 -43.06 -17.08
CA HIS A 22 -21.40 -44.25 -16.73
C HIS A 22 -22.87 -44.18 -17.12
N ALA A 23 -23.34 -43.02 -17.62
CA ALA A 23 -24.75 -42.72 -17.86
C ALA A 23 -25.65 -43.08 -16.66
N LYS A 24 -25.12 -42.96 -15.44
CA LYS A 24 -25.83 -43.26 -14.19
C LYS A 24 -26.10 -41.99 -13.41
N ARG A 25 -27.31 -41.85 -12.86
CA ARG A 25 -27.65 -40.73 -11.99
C ARG A 25 -26.70 -40.64 -10.79
N PHE A 26 -26.36 -39.41 -10.43
CA PHE A 26 -25.60 -39.15 -9.20
C PHE A 26 -26.45 -39.56 -7.99
N LYS A 27 -25.82 -40.27 -7.06
CA LYS A 27 -26.49 -40.80 -5.85
C LYS A 27 -25.74 -40.46 -4.58
N PHE A 28 -24.48 -40.04 -4.68
CA PHE A 28 -23.62 -39.75 -3.54
C PHE A 28 -23.03 -38.35 -3.68
N PHE A 29 -22.63 -37.78 -2.56
CA PHE A 29 -21.90 -36.52 -2.50
C PHE A 29 -20.70 -36.67 -1.58
N CYS A 30 -19.52 -36.24 -2.04
CA CYS A 30 -18.30 -36.19 -1.23
C CYS A 30 -18.17 -34.80 -0.60
N PHE A 31 -18.10 -34.74 0.74
CA PHE A 31 -18.03 -33.46 1.46
C PHE A 31 -16.67 -32.75 1.30
N GLN A 32 -15.58 -33.50 1.15
CA GLN A 32 -14.22 -32.97 1.01
C GLN A 32 -13.97 -32.41 -0.39
N CYS A 33 -14.46 -33.11 -1.43
CA CYS A 33 -14.28 -32.68 -2.82
C CYS A 33 -15.37 -31.73 -3.32
N ASN A 34 -16.51 -31.63 -2.64
CA ASN A 34 -17.70 -30.94 -3.13
C ASN A 34 -18.16 -31.47 -4.51
N LEU A 35 -18.16 -32.80 -4.67
CA LEU A 35 -18.46 -33.48 -5.95
C LEU A 35 -19.65 -34.43 -5.83
N LEU A 36 -20.50 -34.45 -6.86
CA LEU A 36 -21.55 -35.45 -7.05
C LEU A 36 -20.98 -36.72 -7.68
N ILE A 37 -21.31 -37.87 -7.11
CA ILE A 37 -20.68 -39.15 -7.45
C ILE A 37 -21.79 -40.18 -7.76
N CYS A 38 -21.64 -40.88 -8.89
CA CYS A 38 -22.52 -42.02 -9.22
C CYS A 38 -22.02 -43.29 -8.52
N PRO A 39 -22.86 -44.33 -8.36
CA PRO A 39 -22.48 -45.53 -7.62
C PRO A 39 -21.21 -46.24 -8.12
N ARG A 40 -20.90 -46.16 -9.42
CA ARG A 40 -19.67 -46.72 -9.99
C ARG A 40 -18.43 -45.88 -9.71
N CYS A 41 -18.57 -44.55 -9.72
CA CYS A 41 -17.47 -43.65 -9.39
C CYS A 41 -17.15 -43.67 -7.89
N LEU A 42 -18.11 -44.02 -7.02
CA LEU A 42 -17.90 -44.04 -5.57
C LEU A 42 -16.79 -45.00 -5.15
N THR A 43 -16.78 -46.23 -5.66
CA THR A 43 -15.76 -47.23 -5.32
C THR A 43 -14.36 -46.79 -5.76
N GLN A 44 -14.26 -46.14 -6.92
CA GLN A 44 -13.01 -45.57 -7.40
C GLN A 44 -12.57 -44.39 -6.52
N HIS A 45 -13.51 -43.48 -6.23
CA HIS A 45 -13.24 -42.31 -5.40
C HIS A 45 -12.78 -42.69 -3.99
N GLN A 46 -13.41 -43.68 -3.36
CA GLN A 46 -12.98 -44.18 -2.04
C GLN A 46 -11.64 -44.90 -2.08
N ALA A 47 -11.27 -45.52 -3.20
CA ALA A 47 -9.97 -46.14 -3.38
C ALA A 47 -8.85 -45.07 -3.52
N GLU A 48 -9.14 -43.98 -4.23
CA GLU A 48 -8.24 -42.84 -4.42
C GLU A 48 -8.14 -41.97 -3.15
N TYR A 49 -9.25 -41.80 -2.42
CA TYR A 49 -9.36 -40.91 -1.26
C TYR A 49 -9.99 -41.63 -0.05
N ARG A 50 -9.18 -42.39 0.68
CA ARG A 50 -9.64 -43.26 1.79
C ARG A 50 -10.34 -42.50 2.92
N ASP A 51 -9.96 -41.25 3.14
CA ASP A 51 -10.45 -40.44 4.26
C ASP A 51 -11.62 -39.53 3.88
N HIS A 52 -12.07 -39.60 2.62
CA HIS A 52 -13.20 -38.82 2.17
C HIS A 52 -14.52 -39.42 2.66
N GLN A 53 -15.36 -38.57 3.23
CA GLN A 53 -16.70 -38.91 3.64
C GLN A 53 -17.64 -38.67 2.46
N CYS A 54 -18.25 -39.76 1.99
CA CYS A 54 -19.26 -39.74 0.95
C CYS A 54 -20.59 -40.20 1.54
N GLU A 55 -21.66 -39.46 1.27
CA GLU A 55 -22.99 -39.78 1.78
C GLU A 55 -24.01 -39.83 0.64
N HIS A 56 -25.02 -40.70 0.78
CA HIS A 56 -26.08 -40.81 -0.21
C HIS A 56 -26.93 -39.53 -0.22
N LEU A 57 -27.30 -39.04 -1.40
CA LEU A 57 -28.08 -37.81 -1.57
C LEU A 57 -29.43 -37.89 -0.86
N ASP A 58 -30.08 -39.05 -0.85
CA ASP A 58 -31.34 -39.21 -0.14
C ASP A 58 -31.15 -39.13 1.39
N ASN A 59 -30.02 -39.63 1.91
CA ASN A 59 -29.70 -39.48 3.34
C ASN A 59 -29.42 -38.02 3.69
N ILE A 60 -28.75 -37.27 2.80
CA ILE A 60 -28.54 -35.82 2.96
C ILE A 60 -29.89 -35.08 2.91
N LYS A 61 -30.77 -35.43 1.97
CA LYS A 61 -32.12 -34.82 1.89
C LYS A 61 -32.92 -35.09 3.14
N ASP A 62 -32.94 -36.34 3.60
CA ASP A 62 -33.64 -36.75 4.83
C ASP A 62 -33.04 -36.06 6.05
N ALA A 63 -31.71 -35.91 6.11
CA ALA A 63 -31.00 -35.15 7.13
C ALA A 63 -31.47 -33.69 7.15
N LEU A 64 -31.51 -33.04 5.99
CA LEU A 64 -31.92 -31.65 5.83
C LEU A 64 -33.40 -31.44 6.18
N LEU A 65 -34.28 -32.37 5.84
CA LEU A 65 -35.70 -32.31 6.19
C LEU A 65 -35.95 -32.49 7.69
N LYS A 66 -35.09 -33.27 8.38
CA LYS A 66 -35.15 -33.48 9.83
C LYS A 66 -34.41 -32.42 10.64
N LEU A 67 -33.59 -31.60 9.99
CA LEU A 67 -32.88 -30.49 10.62
C LEU A 67 -33.88 -29.39 10.92
N ASP A 68 -34.43 -29.42 12.13
CA ASP A 68 -35.12 -28.26 12.69
C ASP A 68 -34.07 -27.21 13.09
N VAL A 69 -33.74 -26.34 12.14
CA VAL A 69 -32.70 -25.31 12.26
C VAL A 69 -32.95 -24.40 13.47
N PHE A 70 -34.21 -24.22 13.89
CA PHE A 70 -34.56 -23.36 15.02
C PHE A 70 -34.12 -23.94 16.36
N ASN A 71 -34.11 -25.27 16.52
CA ASN A 71 -33.73 -25.93 17.78
C ASN A 71 -32.22 -26.05 18.01
N ILE A 72 -31.39 -25.79 17.00
CA ILE A 72 -29.92 -25.91 17.08
C ILE A 72 -29.30 -24.66 17.74
N ALA A 73 -29.95 -23.50 17.63
CA ALA A 73 -29.40 -22.22 18.10
C ALA A 73 -29.37 -22.09 19.63
N ASP A 74 -30.36 -22.66 20.34
CA ASP A 74 -30.55 -22.39 21.78
C ASP A 74 -29.75 -23.33 22.70
N ASN A 75 -29.44 -24.54 22.25
CA ASN A 75 -28.76 -25.53 23.10
C ASN A 75 -27.28 -25.24 23.40
N ASN A 76 -26.67 -24.25 22.71
CA ASN A 76 -25.25 -23.94 22.87
C ASN A 76 -24.97 -22.77 23.83
N SER A 77 -25.99 -22.12 24.39
CA SER A 77 -25.78 -20.89 25.19
C SER A 77 -25.60 -21.09 26.69
N ASN A 78 -25.77 -22.31 27.24
CA ASN A 78 -25.80 -22.52 28.70
C ASN A 78 -24.61 -23.25 29.33
N ASN A 79 -23.58 -23.64 28.57
CA ASN A 79 -22.48 -24.46 29.13
C ASN A 79 -21.17 -23.72 29.42
N ASN A 80 -21.21 -22.39 29.54
CA ASN A 80 -20.00 -21.58 29.76
C ASN A 80 -20.00 -20.77 31.07
N ASN A 81 -20.67 -21.25 32.12
CA ASN A 81 -20.53 -20.67 33.46
C ASN A 81 -20.06 -21.71 34.50
N ASN A 82 -18.92 -21.36 35.12
CA ASN A 82 -18.35 -21.83 36.39
C ASN A 82 -17.42 -23.06 36.41
N ASN A 83 -16.15 -22.79 36.08
CA ASN A 83 -15.04 -23.31 36.89
C ASN A 83 -14.87 -22.42 38.13
N ASN A 84 -15.48 -22.82 39.24
CA ASN A 84 -14.88 -22.77 40.57
C ASN A 84 -15.86 -23.31 41.61
N VAL A 85 -15.48 -24.44 42.20
CA VAL A 85 -15.59 -24.83 43.62
C VAL A 85 -15.82 -26.34 43.70
N PHE A 86 -14.77 -27.02 44.16
CA PHE A 86 -14.85 -28.34 44.77
C PHE A 86 -16.00 -28.40 45.79
N SER A 87 -16.99 -29.27 45.59
CA SER A 87 -17.56 -30.10 46.66
C SER A 87 -18.56 -31.10 46.12
N ASN A 88 -18.37 -32.35 46.56
CA ASN A 88 -19.31 -33.46 46.54
C ASN A 88 -20.75 -33.03 46.83
N ASN A 89 -21.72 -33.45 46.02
CA ASN A 89 -22.68 -34.46 46.49
C ASN A 89 -23.64 -34.95 45.39
N ASN A 90 -24.07 -36.18 45.63
CA ASN A 90 -24.96 -37.04 44.85
C ASN A 90 -26.36 -36.48 44.59
N ASN A 91 -27.00 -37.11 43.61
CA ASN A 91 -28.40 -37.01 43.18
C ASN A 91 -28.76 -35.82 42.28
N THR A 92 -28.88 -36.09 40.99
CA THR A 92 -30.15 -35.82 40.31
C THR A 92 -30.38 -36.74 39.11
N ASN A 93 -31.47 -37.48 39.26
CA ASN A 93 -32.16 -38.36 38.33
C ASN A 93 -32.45 -37.74 36.95
N SER A 94 -31.99 -38.45 35.92
CA SER A 94 -32.79 -39.04 34.83
C SER A 94 -33.79 -38.15 34.07
N ILE A 95 -33.36 -37.52 32.97
CA ILE A 95 -34.16 -37.35 31.73
C ILE A 95 -33.22 -37.25 30.50
N SER A 96 -32.41 -38.27 30.19
CA SER A 96 -31.66 -38.25 28.91
C SER A 96 -31.32 -39.62 28.32
N ASN A 97 -31.97 -40.70 28.75
CA ASN A 97 -31.74 -42.02 28.20
C ASN A 97 -33.06 -42.55 27.63
N ASN A 98 -33.38 -42.17 26.39
CA ASN A 98 -34.20 -42.95 25.42
C ASN A 98 -34.50 -42.13 24.14
N ILE A 99 -33.47 -41.55 23.52
CA ILE A 99 -33.52 -41.27 22.08
C ILE A 99 -32.60 -42.31 21.46
N ASP A 100 -33.22 -43.35 20.91
CA ASP A 100 -32.57 -44.49 20.28
C ASP A 100 -31.46 -44.07 19.31
N ASN A 101 -30.31 -44.71 19.51
CA ASN A 101 -29.02 -44.57 18.83
C ASN A 101 -29.05 -44.92 17.32
N LYS A 102 -29.95 -44.32 16.54
CA LYS A 102 -30.05 -44.54 15.09
C LYS A 102 -30.24 -43.26 14.29
N VAL A 103 -29.84 -42.12 14.84
CA VAL A 103 -29.67 -40.89 14.06
C VAL A 103 -28.34 -41.00 13.31
N SER A 104 -28.45 -41.11 11.99
CA SER A 104 -27.40 -41.33 11.01
C SER A 104 -26.19 -40.40 11.18
N ASN A 105 -24.96 -40.95 11.14
CA ASN A 105 -23.68 -40.21 11.20
C ASN A 105 -23.59 -39.04 10.19
N SER A 106 -24.36 -39.07 9.11
CA SER A 106 -24.47 -37.98 8.12
C SER A 106 -24.89 -36.64 8.72
N ASN A 107 -25.78 -36.66 9.72
CA ASN A 107 -26.31 -35.43 10.32
C ASN A 107 -25.25 -34.73 11.15
N GLU A 108 -24.36 -35.50 11.79
CA GLU A 108 -23.33 -34.97 12.67
C GLU A 108 -22.33 -34.10 11.90
N TYR A 109 -21.92 -34.50 10.70
CA TYR A 109 -20.99 -33.70 9.88
C TYR A 109 -21.61 -32.37 9.44
N LEU A 110 -22.83 -32.39 8.90
CA LEU A 110 -23.52 -31.18 8.44
C LEU A 110 -23.77 -30.21 9.61
N ILE A 111 -24.20 -30.74 10.77
CA ILE A 111 -24.38 -29.94 11.99
C ILE A 111 -23.04 -29.35 12.45
N LYS A 112 -21.97 -30.13 12.52
CA LYS A 112 -20.62 -29.64 12.87
C LYS A 112 -20.15 -28.55 11.89
N ARG A 113 -20.39 -28.73 10.59
CA ARG A 113 -20.02 -27.74 9.57
C ARG A 113 -20.83 -26.45 9.70
N LEU A 114 -22.14 -26.53 9.91
CA LEU A 114 -23.00 -25.38 10.16
C LEU A 114 -22.58 -24.63 11.43
N LEU A 115 -22.34 -25.34 12.52
CA LEU A 115 -21.85 -24.76 13.78
C LEU A 115 -20.49 -24.08 13.59
N TYR A 116 -19.56 -24.72 12.87
CA TYR A 116 -18.26 -24.13 12.56
C TYR A 116 -18.41 -22.84 11.73
N ILE A 117 -19.24 -22.85 10.68
CA ILE A 117 -19.51 -21.67 9.86
C ILE A 117 -20.14 -20.56 10.71
N TRP A 118 -21.11 -20.90 11.55
CA TRP A 118 -21.77 -19.96 12.45
C TRP A 118 -20.82 -19.34 13.47
N GLN A 119 -19.99 -20.14 14.12
CA GLN A 119 -18.96 -19.67 15.05
C GLN A 119 -17.95 -18.76 14.34
N ARG A 120 -17.51 -19.14 13.14
CA ARG A 120 -16.62 -18.30 12.32
C ARG A 120 -17.28 -16.98 11.97
N LEU A 121 -18.55 -17.01 11.55
CA LEU A 121 -19.32 -15.82 11.21
C LEU A 121 -19.48 -14.91 12.44
N LYS A 122 -19.83 -15.46 13.61
CA LYS A 122 -19.94 -14.70 14.86
C LYS A 122 -18.61 -14.02 15.23
N SER A 123 -17.50 -14.76 15.18
CA SER A 123 -16.16 -14.21 15.44
C SER A 123 -15.78 -13.12 14.43
N SER A 124 -16.07 -13.32 13.15
CA SER A 124 -15.85 -12.32 12.10
C SER A 124 -16.71 -11.07 12.30
N THR A 125 -17.98 -11.21 12.70
CA THR A 125 -18.87 -10.08 12.99
C THR A 125 -18.41 -9.29 14.21
N VAL A 126 -18.00 -9.95 15.30
CA VAL A 126 -17.43 -9.27 16.47
C VAL A 126 -16.15 -8.52 16.11
N ALA A 127 -15.29 -9.11 15.28
CA ALA A 127 -14.10 -8.44 14.78
C ALA A 127 -14.46 -7.22 13.90
N ALA A 128 -15.44 -7.34 13.00
CA ALA A 128 -15.91 -6.24 12.17
C ALA A 128 -16.47 -5.08 13.00
N GLN A 129 -17.36 -5.36 13.97
CA GLN A 129 -17.91 -4.35 14.88
C GLN A 129 -16.80 -3.67 15.71
N SER A 130 -15.82 -4.42 16.19
CA SER A 130 -14.67 -3.85 16.90
C SER A 130 -13.85 -2.91 16.00
N LEU A 131 -13.68 -3.25 14.72
CA LEU A 131 -12.99 -2.39 13.74
C LEU A 131 -13.80 -1.12 13.43
N GLU A 132 -15.12 -1.25 13.21
CA GLU A 132 -16.00 -0.09 12.98
C GLU A 132 -15.95 0.88 14.17
N ASN A 133 -16.03 0.38 15.41
CA ASN A 133 -15.92 1.20 16.61
C ASN A 133 -14.57 1.95 16.66
N LYS A 134 -13.46 1.26 16.37
CA LYS A 134 -12.13 1.89 16.32
C LYS A 134 -12.00 2.93 15.21
N ILE A 135 -12.59 2.69 14.04
CA ILE A 135 -12.65 3.69 12.94
C ILE A 135 -13.43 4.93 13.39
N GLY A 136 -14.54 4.73 14.12
CA GLY A 136 -15.31 5.81 14.73
C GLY A 136 -14.49 6.62 15.75
N GLU A 137 -13.76 5.95 16.65
CA GLU A 137 -12.87 6.59 17.63
C GLU A 137 -11.78 7.43 16.95
N ILE A 138 -11.12 6.89 15.92
CA ILE A 138 -10.12 7.62 15.13
C ILE A 138 -10.75 8.88 14.52
N SER A 139 -11.91 8.73 13.87
CA SER A 139 -12.62 9.85 13.23
C SER A 139 -13.00 10.93 14.24
N TYR A 140 -13.45 10.53 15.43
CA TYR A 140 -13.78 11.43 16.54
C TYR A 140 -12.55 12.22 17.03
N HIS A 141 -11.41 11.55 17.20
CA HIS A 141 -10.17 12.23 17.63
C HIS A 141 -9.66 13.24 16.58
N TYR A 142 -9.68 12.89 15.30
CA TYR A 142 -9.30 13.83 14.23
C TYR A 142 -10.27 15.02 14.14
N SER A 143 -11.56 14.81 14.37
CA SER A 143 -12.55 15.89 14.39
C SER A 143 -12.27 16.90 15.51
N GLN A 144 -11.95 16.43 16.72
CA GLN A 144 -11.56 17.32 17.82
C GLN A 144 -10.29 18.12 17.53
N ILE A 145 -9.28 17.51 16.90
CA ILE A 145 -8.07 18.22 16.48
C ILE A 145 -8.40 19.32 15.48
N PHE A 146 -9.24 19.00 14.48
CA PHE A 146 -9.63 19.96 13.47
C PHE A 146 -10.39 21.16 14.07
N GLU A 147 -11.34 20.90 14.97
CA GLU A 147 -12.09 21.94 15.68
C GLU A 147 -11.17 22.84 16.52
N TYR A 148 -10.20 22.23 17.22
CA TYR A 148 -9.19 22.97 17.97
C TYR A 148 -8.32 23.85 17.07
N LEU A 149 -7.81 23.31 15.95
CA LEU A 149 -6.99 24.06 15.00
C LEU A 149 -7.74 25.24 14.39
N MET A 150 -9.00 25.02 13.98
CA MET A 150 -9.86 26.07 13.45
C MET A 150 -10.10 27.18 14.49
N THR A 151 -10.30 26.80 15.75
CA THR A 151 -10.47 27.76 16.85
C THR A 151 -9.21 28.58 17.09
N GLN A 152 -8.03 27.96 17.08
CA GLN A 152 -6.75 28.68 17.23
C GLN A 152 -6.49 29.63 16.05
N GLU A 153 -6.76 29.18 14.82
CA GLU A 153 -6.66 30.01 13.63
C GLU A 153 -7.55 31.26 13.73
N LEU A 154 -8.83 31.08 14.08
CA LEU A 154 -9.76 32.19 14.27
C LEU A 154 -9.31 33.14 15.38
N LYS A 155 -8.83 32.60 16.51
CA LYS A 155 -8.33 33.39 17.64
C LYS A 155 -7.14 34.26 17.26
N SER A 156 -6.23 33.75 16.42
CA SER A 156 -5.07 34.49 15.92
C SER A 156 -5.42 35.50 14.82
N LYS A 157 -6.36 35.17 13.91
CA LYS A 157 -6.76 36.05 12.82
C LYS A 157 -7.61 37.24 13.26
N LYS A 158 -8.53 37.04 14.20
CA LYS A 158 -9.49 38.07 14.64
C LYS A 158 -8.86 39.40 15.08
N PRO A 159 -7.81 39.44 15.93
CA PRO A 159 -7.19 40.71 16.31
C PRO A 159 -6.47 41.38 15.13
N LEU A 160 -5.82 40.61 14.25
CA LEU A 160 -5.16 41.14 13.05
C LEU A 160 -6.17 41.73 12.07
N GLN A 161 -7.31 41.08 11.89
CA GLN A 161 -8.39 41.57 11.05
C GLN A 161 -8.98 42.86 11.62
N SER A 162 -9.21 42.93 12.93
CA SER A 162 -9.71 44.15 13.59
C SER A 162 -8.70 45.31 13.50
N GLN A 163 -7.39 45.03 13.59
CA GLN A 163 -6.36 46.03 13.36
C GLN A 163 -6.33 46.49 11.90
N LEU A 164 -6.42 45.56 10.95
CA LEU A 164 -6.50 45.87 9.53
C LEU A 164 -7.69 46.82 9.28
N GLU A 165 -8.90 46.45 9.69
CA GLU A 165 -10.11 47.27 9.58
C GLU A 165 -9.92 48.69 10.16
N THR A 166 -9.23 48.80 11.31
CA THR A 166 -8.92 50.10 11.92
C THR A 166 -7.98 50.95 11.05
N VAL A 167 -6.95 50.32 10.46
CA VAL A 167 -6.04 50.97 9.51
C VAL A 167 -6.78 51.36 8.23
N GLU A 168 -7.67 50.51 7.72
CA GLU A 168 -8.49 50.80 6.54
C GLU A 168 -9.35 52.05 6.75
N LEU A 169 -10.05 52.13 7.88
CA LEU A 169 -10.87 53.27 8.27
C LEU A 169 -10.02 54.55 8.41
N THR A 170 -8.81 54.43 8.94
CA THR A 170 -7.88 55.56 9.06
C THR A 170 -7.44 56.06 7.69
N ILE A 171 -7.03 55.17 6.79
CA ILE A 171 -6.65 55.54 5.42
C ILE A 171 -7.82 56.20 4.68
N GLN A 172 -9.04 55.66 4.81
CA GLN A 172 -10.23 56.26 4.20
C GLN A 172 -10.51 57.66 4.74
N LYS A 173 -10.35 57.87 6.05
CA LYS A 173 -10.49 59.18 6.68
C LYS A 173 -9.45 60.16 6.13
N ASP A 174 -8.17 59.78 6.12
CA ASP A 174 -7.08 60.63 5.66
C ASP A 174 -7.21 60.98 4.17
N LEU A 175 -7.67 60.05 3.34
CA LEU A 175 -7.96 60.31 1.92
C LEU A 175 -9.09 61.31 1.74
N LYS A 176 -10.14 61.23 2.56
CA LYS A 176 -11.25 62.18 2.53
C LYS A 176 -10.80 63.58 2.97
N ASP A 177 -9.96 63.64 3.99
CA ASP A 177 -9.38 64.90 4.48
C ASP A 177 -8.46 65.52 3.42
N LEU A 178 -7.60 64.71 2.79
CA LEU A 178 -6.74 65.12 1.68
C LEU A 178 -7.57 65.61 0.48
N SER A 179 -8.65 64.91 0.13
CA SER A 179 -9.56 65.34 -0.95
C SER A 179 -10.15 66.71 -0.68
N SER A 180 -10.63 66.93 0.54
CA SER A 180 -11.21 68.22 0.96
C SER A 180 -10.19 69.37 0.89
N LEU A 181 -8.92 69.10 1.25
CA LEU A 181 -7.83 70.08 1.11
C LEU A 181 -7.50 70.37 -0.36
N ILE A 182 -7.48 69.35 -1.22
CA ILE A 182 -7.23 69.53 -2.66
C ILE A 182 -8.36 70.34 -3.30
N GLU A 183 -9.61 70.09 -2.92
CA GLU A 183 -10.75 70.91 -3.31
C GLU A 183 -10.55 72.38 -2.95
N LEU A 184 -10.13 72.68 -1.71
CA LEU A 184 -9.83 74.04 -1.27
C LEU A 184 -8.70 74.68 -2.09
N ILE A 185 -7.61 73.95 -2.32
CA ILE A 185 -6.46 74.42 -3.10
C ILE A 185 -6.89 74.73 -4.54
N ASP A 186 -7.65 73.83 -5.16
CA ASP A 186 -8.10 74.02 -6.53
C ASP A 186 -9.04 75.23 -6.67
N HIS A 187 -9.99 75.40 -5.76
CA HIS A 187 -10.89 76.57 -5.76
C HIS A 187 -10.12 77.88 -5.51
N SER A 188 -9.12 77.88 -4.61
CA SER A 188 -8.28 79.06 -4.38
C SER A 188 -7.41 79.43 -5.58
N LYS A 189 -6.85 78.43 -6.29
CA LYS A 189 -6.13 78.66 -7.55
C LYS A 189 -7.03 79.27 -8.61
N TYR A 190 -8.25 78.76 -8.74
CA TYR A 190 -9.25 79.31 -9.65
C TYR A 190 -9.59 80.77 -9.33
N LEU A 191 -9.81 81.09 -8.04
CA LEU A 191 -10.03 82.46 -7.58
C LEU A 191 -8.87 83.40 -7.97
N ASN A 192 -7.62 82.97 -7.74
CA ASN A 192 -6.44 83.78 -8.06
C ASN A 192 -6.29 84.01 -9.57
N GLN A 193 -6.59 83.00 -10.41
CA GLN A 193 -6.62 83.17 -11.86
C GLN A 193 -7.68 84.18 -12.28
N PHE A 194 -8.87 84.13 -11.67
CA PHE A 194 -9.94 85.07 -11.94
C PHE A 194 -9.57 86.52 -11.56
N VAL A 195 -9.01 86.74 -10.37
CA VAL A 195 -8.59 88.07 -9.89
C VAL A 195 -7.49 88.66 -10.78
N ASN A 196 -6.51 87.85 -11.21
CA ASN A 196 -5.44 88.32 -12.08
C ASN A 196 -5.92 88.67 -13.50
N ASN A 197 -6.91 87.96 -14.03
CA ASN A 197 -7.52 88.28 -15.32
C ASN A 197 -8.42 89.53 -15.26
N SER A 198 -9.08 89.78 -14.12
CA SER A 198 -9.94 90.98 -13.94
C SER A 198 -9.16 92.30 -13.91
N ASN A 199 -7.86 92.29 -13.64
CA ASN A 199 -7.03 93.50 -13.58
C ASN A 199 -6.32 93.85 -14.91
N ASN A 200 -6.44 93.00 -15.94
CA ASN A 200 -5.79 93.21 -17.25
C ASN A 200 -6.78 93.52 -18.39
N SER A 201 -8.00 93.97 -18.06
CA SER A 201 -9.02 94.39 -19.01
C SER A 201 -8.82 95.84 -19.47
N ASN A 202 -7.75 96.08 -20.24
CA ASN A 202 -7.66 97.25 -21.10
C ASN A 202 -6.83 96.96 -22.37
N SER A 203 -7.28 96.00 -23.17
CA SER A 203 -7.12 96.08 -24.63
C SER A 203 -8.06 95.09 -25.33
N LEU A 204 -9.19 95.59 -25.82
CA LEU A 204 -9.90 94.98 -26.94
C LEU A 204 -8.90 94.77 -28.08
N SER A 205 -8.64 93.53 -28.44
CA SER A 205 -8.30 93.20 -29.82
C SER A 205 -8.96 91.88 -30.18
N THR A 206 -10.00 92.06 -30.97
CA THR A 206 -10.67 91.10 -31.82
C THR A 206 -9.66 90.38 -32.73
N SER A 207 -9.44 89.10 -32.50
CA SER A 207 -8.97 88.20 -33.56
C SER A 207 -9.58 86.82 -33.36
N SER A 208 -10.71 86.65 -34.04
CA SER A 208 -11.28 85.37 -34.43
C SER A 208 -10.21 84.46 -35.02
N THR A 209 -9.84 83.41 -34.30
CA THR A 209 -9.09 82.30 -34.89
C THR A 209 -9.73 81.00 -34.45
N SER A 210 -10.44 80.39 -35.39
CA SER A 210 -10.99 79.06 -35.37
C SER A 210 -9.93 78.01 -35.05
N SER A 211 -10.05 77.32 -33.93
CA SER A 211 -9.29 76.09 -33.66
C SER A 211 -10.24 74.99 -33.21
N SER A 212 -10.64 74.19 -34.21
CA SER A 212 -10.88 72.74 -34.14
C SER A 212 -11.32 72.16 -32.80
N THR A 213 -12.64 72.00 -32.65
CA THR A 213 -13.25 70.99 -31.80
C THR A 213 -12.78 69.59 -32.24
N SER A 214 -11.74 69.07 -31.60
CA SER A 214 -11.52 67.62 -31.56
C SER A 214 -12.59 67.04 -30.64
N SER A 215 -13.66 66.53 -31.25
CA SER A 215 -14.59 65.62 -30.61
C SER A 215 -13.80 64.45 -30.03
N ILE A 216 -13.53 64.52 -28.72
CA ILE A 216 -13.08 63.36 -27.96
C ILE A 216 -14.27 62.42 -27.97
N SER A 217 -14.20 61.44 -28.86
CA SER A 217 -15.06 60.25 -28.87
C SER A 217 -15.16 59.71 -27.44
N PRO A 218 -16.35 59.28 -26.97
CA PRO A 218 -16.52 58.71 -25.65
C PRO A 218 -15.70 57.42 -25.58
N SER A 219 -14.44 57.54 -25.17
CA SER A 219 -13.58 56.39 -24.91
C SER A 219 -14.26 55.61 -23.79
N GLU A 220 -14.49 54.33 -24.04
CA GLU A 220 -14.98 53.32 -23.12
C GLU A 220 -14.72 53.72 -21.67
N ILE A 221 -15.80 54.10 -20.98
CA ILE A 221 -15.79 54.28 -19.53
C ILE A 221 -15.55 52.89 -18.97
N PHE A 222 -14.29 52.47 -18.92
CA PHE A 222 -13.90 51.26 -18.22
C PHE A 222 -14.34 51.45 -16.78
N ASP A 223 -15.09 50.46 -16.30
CA ASP A 223 -15.49 50.39 -14.92
C ASP A 223 -14.24 50.47 -14.04
N THR A 224 -14.03 51.63 -13.42
CA THR A 224 -12.86 51.87 -12.57
C THR A 224 -13.13 51.42 -11.14
N THR A 225 -14.20 50.67 -10.87
CA THR A 225 -14.59 50.25 -9.52
C THR A 225 -13.45 49.53 -8.78
N ASP A 226 -12.64 48.74 -9.49
CA ASP A 226 -11.46 48.08 -8.93
C ASP A 226 -10.38 49.08 -8.42
N LYS A 227 -10.24 50.26 -9.03
CA LYS A 227 -9.26 51.27 -8.61
C LYS A 227 -9.56 51.88 -7.23
N TYR A 228 -10.77 51.70 -6.72
CA TYR A 228 -11.19 52.20 -5.41
C TYR A 228 -11.05 51.15 -4.29
N GLN A 229 -10.65 49.92 -4.63
CA GLN A 229 -10.30 48.94 -3.60
C GLN A 229 -9.05 49.41 -2.84
N LEU A 230 -9.09 49.30 -1.51
CA LEU A 230 -8.05 49.82 -0.62
C LEU A 230 -6.64 49.31 -1.01
N GLU A 231 -6.53 48.06 -1.42
CA GLU A 231 -5.27 47.47 -1.88
C GLU A 231 -4.64 48.26 -3.03
N ASN A 232 -5.44 48.70 -4.00
CA ASN A 232 -4.98 49.48 -5.14
C ASN A 232 -4.60 50.90 -4.74
N ILE A 233 -5.30 51.49 -3.77
CA ILE A 233 -4.97 52.80 -3.23
C ILE A 233 -3.63 52.73 -2.48
N ILE A 234 -3.44 51.77 -1.57
CA ILE A 234 -2.18 51.55 -0.84
C ILE A 234 -1.03 51.34 -1.83
N LYS A 235 -1.22 50.46 -2.81
CA LYS A 235 -0.21 50.21 -3.86
C LYS A 235 0.12 51.48 -4.62
N SER A 236 -0.88 52.30 -4.94
CA SER A 236 -0.63 53.54 -5.67
C SER A 236 0.02 54.63 -4.82
N VAL A 237 -0.26 54.71 -3.53
CA VAL A 237 0.43 55.61 -2.60
C VAL A 237 1.91 55.23 -2.55
N ASN A 238 2.22 53.95 -2.37
CA ASN A 238 3.61 53.45 -2.32
C ASN A 238 4.37 53.65 -3.64
N ASN A 239 3.69 53.50 -4.78
CA ASN A 239 4.32 53.70 -6.09
C ASN A 239 4.46 55.18 -6.48
N SER A 240 3.77 56.09 -5.78
CA SER A 240 3.83 57.52 -6.10
C SER A 240 5.07 58.14 -5.46
N GLN A 241 6.01 58.60 -6.29
CA GLN A 241 7.24 59.23 -5.84
C GLN A 241 7.03 60.55 -5.08
N SER A 242 5.85 61.17 -5.21
CA SER A 242 5.50 62.40 -4.52
C SER A 242 3.98 62.55 -4.38
N LEU A 243 3.56 63.37 -3.41
CA LEU A 243 2.15 63.76 -3.23
C LEU A 243 1.57 64.40 -4.50
N SER A 244 2.34 65.27 -5.16
CA SER A 244 1.90 65.90 -6.42
C SER A 244 1.66 64.85 -7.52
N LYS A 245 2.54 63.86 -7.65
CA LYS A 245 2.37 62.76 -8.61
C LYS A 245 1.16 61.90 -8.27
N PHE A 246 0.93 61.62 -6.98
CA PHE A 246 -0.24 60.90 -6.52
C PHE A 246 -1.53 61.65 -6.87
N ILE A 247 -1.63 62.93 -6.49
CA ILE A 247 -2.80 63.78 -6.74
C ILE A 247 -3.09 63.90 -8.24
N THR A 248 -2.07 64.15 -9.06
CA THR A 248 -2.25 64.28 -10.51
C THR A 248 -2.68 62.97 -11.17
N THR A 249 -2.15 61.83 -10.72
CA THR A 249 -2.50 60.51 -11.26
C THR A 249 -3.95 60.14 -10.91
N HIS A 250 -4.43 60.54 -9.73
CA HIS A 250 -5.79 60.25 -9.24
C HIS A 250 -6.75 61.43 -9.31
N ARG A 251 -6.41 62.46 -10.08
CA ARG A 251 -7.19 63.70 -10.13
C ARG A 251 -8.62 63.48 -10.61
N ASN A 252 -8.80 62.55 -11.54
CA ASN A 252 -10.10 62.25 -12.14
C ASN A 252 -10.83 61.10 -11.42
N THR A 253 -10.23 60.52 -10.38
CA THR A 253 -10.78 59.37 -9.65
C THR A 253 -11.00 59.72 -8.17
N LEU A 254 -9.95 59.66 -7.35
CA LEU A 254 -10.03 59.91 -5.90
C LEU A 254 -10.33 61.37 -5.56
N PHE A 255 -9.91 62.29 -6.42
CA PHE A 255 -10.00 63.74 -6.19
C PHE A 255 -10.85 64.44 -7.25
N ASN A 256 -11.87 63.74 -7.77
CA ASN A 256 -12.68 64.24 -8.89
C ASN A 256 -13.46 65.50 -8.50
N ASN A 257 -12.79 66.63 -8.63
CA ASN A 257 -13.37 67.94 -8.39
C ASN A 257 -14.09 68.35 -9.66
N ASN A 258 -15.42 68.34 -9.64
CA ASN A 258 -16.29 68.86 -10.69
C ASN A 258 -16.15 70.39 -10.82
N ILE A 259 -14.96 70.86 -11.21
CA ILE A 259 -14.65 72.28 -11.44
C ILE A 259 -15.32 72.77 -12.74
N ASN A 260 -15.61 71.85 -13.67
CA ASN A 260 -16.29 72.14 -14.94
C ASN A 260 -17.69 72.77 -14.78
N TYR A 261 -18.28 72.79 -13.58
CA TYR A 261 -19.55 73.48 -13.33
C TYR A 261 -19.41 75.00 -13.15
N LEU A 262 -18.18 75.55 -13.10
CA LEU A 262 -17.96 76.99 -12.85
C LEU A 262 -17.80 77.83 -14.13
N ASP A 263 -17.60 77.22 -15.30
CA ASP A 263 -17.40 77.95 -16.56
C ASP A 263 -18.67 78.69 -17.07
N ASN A 264 -19.85 78.40 -16.51
CA ASN A 264 -21.11 79.04 -16.90
C ASN A 264 -21.63 80.11 -15.93
N GLN A 265 -20.90 80.44 -14.86
CA GLN A 265 -21.27 81.54 -13.94
C GLN A 265 -20.28 82.70 -14.06
N GLU A 266 -20.33 83.40 -15.18
CA GLU A 266 -19.64 84.67 -15.33
C GLU A 266 -20.18 85.68 -14.29
N ASN A 267 -19.25 86.20 -13.47
CA ASN A 267 -19.36 87.43 -12.66
C ASN A 267 -19.81 87.36 -11.20
N ASN A 268 -19.60 86.24 -10.49
CA ASN A 268 -19.82 86.25 -9.04
C ASN A 268 -18.60 85.76 -8.23
N ILE A 269 -17.54 86.57 -8.20
CA ILE A 269 -16.42 86.45 -7.23
C ILE A 269 -16.97 86.21 -5.81
N LYS A 270 -18.10 86.87 -5.48
CA LYS A 270 -18.78 86.70 -4.19
C LYS A 270 -19.26 85.27 -3.95
N PHE A 271 -19.73 84.56 -4.98
CA PHE A 271 -20.13 83.16 -4.90
C PHE A 271 -18.92 82.24 -4.70
N ILE A 272 -17.82 82.46 -5.43
CA ILE A 272 -16.60 81.67 -5.27
C ILE A 272 -16.00 81.87 -3.87
N ASN A 273 -15.94 83.11 -3.39
CA ASN A 273 -15.48 83.42 -2.02
C ASN A 273 -16.38 82.77 -0.96
N GLN A 274 -17.70 82.81 -1.15
CA GLN A 274 -18.63 82.14 -0.26
C GLN A 274 -18.43 80.62 -0.27
N LYS A 275 -18.25 80.02 -1.45
CA LYS A 275 -18.00 78.58 -1.57
C LYS A 275 -16.67 78.15 -0.96
N ILE A 276 -15.60 78.93 -1.14
CA ILE A 276 -14.31 78.69 -0.47
C ILE A 276 -14.49 78.79 1.05
N LEU A 277 -15.22 79.80 1.52
CA LEU A 277 -15.50 79.96 2.95
C LEU A 277 -16.33 78.80 3.50
N ASP A 278 -17.35 78.34 2.77
CA ASP A 278 -18.19 77.21 3.14
C ASP A 278 -17.39 75.90 3.13
N LEU A 279 -16.53 75.67 2.13
CA LEU A 279 -15.60 74.54 2.09
C LEU A 279 -14.62 74.60 3.26
N PHE A 280 -14.13 75.78 3.63
CA PHE A 280 -13.20 75.97 4.75
C PHE A 280 -13.88 75.75 6.10
N ILE A 281 -15.12 76.24 6.27
CA ILE A 281 -15.95 75.99 7.45
C ILE A 281 -16.29 74.50 7.56
N ASN A 282 -16.64 73.85 6.45
CA ASN A 282 -16.95 72.42 6.45
C ASN A 282 -15.72 71.57 6.73
N TYR A 283 -14.57 71.94 6.16
CA TYR A 283 -13.30 71.31 6.48
C TYR A 283 -13.01 71.47 7.97
N THR A 284 -12.98 72.70 8.50
CA THR A 284 -12.67 72.96 9.92
C THR A 284 -13.65 72.31 10.90
N LYS A 285 -14.93 72.20 10.57
CA LYS A 285 -15.94 71.51 11.41
C LYS A 285 -15.78 69.99 11.41
N ASN A 286 -15.40 69.40 10.28
CA ASN A 286 -15.22 67.95 10.16
C ASN A 286 -13.82 67.53 10.62
N SER A 287 -12.86 68.43 10.47
CA SER A 287 -11.48 68.28 10.92
C SER A 287 -11.39 68.71 12.39
N ASN A 288 -11.94 67.91 13.29
CA ASN A 288 -11.53 67.95 14.71
C ASN A 288 -10.08 67.45 14.78
N ILE A 289 -9.14 68.26 14.30
CA ILE A 289 -7.72 68.01 14.38
C ILE A 289 -7.30 68.56 15.73
N ASP A 290 -7.20 67.69 16.73
CA ASP A 290 -6.41 67.97 17.91
C ASP A 290 -4.94 68.07 17.48
N ILE A 291 -4.50 69.29 17.12
CA ILE A 291 -3.12 69.58 16.67
C ILE A 291 -2.08 69.22 17.76
N ASN A 292 -2.51 68.99 19.00
CA ASN A 292 -1.64 68.57 20.10
C ASN A 292 -1.31 67.07 20.13
N ASP A 293 -1.83 66.27 19.20
CA ASP A 293 -1.54 64.85 19.19
C ASP A 293 -0.20 64.58 18.48
N ASN A 294 0.91 64.67 19.23
CA ASN A 294 2.26 64.20 18.86
C ASN A 294 2.31 62.67 18.60
N SER A 295 1.18 62.02 18.30
CA SER A 295 1.00 60.57 18.21
C SER A 295 1.41 59.97 16.85
N CYS A 296 1.62 60.79 15.81
CA CYS A 296 2.06 60.31 14.50
C CYS A 296 3.48 59.68 14.50
N ASN A 297 4.36 60.05 15.44
CA ASN A 297 5.72 59.49 15.50
C ASN A 297 5.86 58.25 16.40
N ASN A 298 4.92 57.98 17.32
CA ASN A 298 5.05 56.86 18.28
C ASN A 298 4.22 55.61 17.91
N ASN A 299 3.31 55.70 16.95
CA ASN A 299 2.45 54.56 16.59
C ASN A 299 3.06 53.64 15.52
N ASN A 300 4.05 54.09 14.72
CA ASN A 300 4.71 53.23 13.73
C ASN A 300 5.49 52.07 14.38
N ASP A 301 6.04 52.26 15.57
CA ASP A 301 6.70 51.17 16.32
C ASP A 301 5.72 50.15 16.88
N ARG A 302 4.43 50.52 17.02
CA ARG A 302 3.39 49.67 17.61
C ARG A 302 2.83 48.65 16.62
N TYR A 303 2.78 48.98 15.34
CA TYR A 303 2.31 48.09 14.27
C TYR A 303 3.41 47.21 13.67
N ASN A 304 4.68 47.63 13.76
CA ASN A 304 5.82 46.85 13.24
C ASN A 304 6.26 45.69 14.17
N ASN A 305 5.73 45.60 15.39
CA ASN A 305 6.13 44.61 16.40
C ASN A 305 5.11 43.49 16.66
N SER A 306 4.03 43.38 15.88
CA SER A 306 3.12 42.23 15.92
C SER A 306 3.76 41.02 15.22
N GLN A 307 4.90 40.56 15.74
CA GLN A 307 5.44 39.26 15.36
C GLN A 307 4.50 38.19 15.96
N VAL A 308 3.92 37.35 15.10
CA VAL A 308 3.21 36.16 15.54
C VAL A 308 4.27 35.21 16.11
N ILE A 309 4.54 35.32 17.41
CA ILE A 309 5.41 34.41 18.13
C ILE A 309 4.59 33.14 18.35
N PHE A 310 4.76 32.18 17.45
CA PHE A 310 4.31 30.82 17.72
C PHE A 310 5.08 30.31 18.93
N ASN A 311 4.36 30.06 20.03
CA ASN A 311 4.94 29.41 21.18
C ASN A 311 5.35 27.99 20.75
N ARG A 312 6.67 27.80 20.58
CA ARG A 312 7.25 26.53 20.13
C ARG A 312 6.84 25.37 21.05
N ASN A 313 6.53 25.65 22.32
CA ASN A 313 6.09 24.66 23.27
C ASN A 313 4.69 24.09 22.93
N ASP A 314 3.78 24.92 22.41
CA ASP A 314 2.43 24.47 22.01
C ASP A 314 2.52 23.55 20.79
N LEU A 315 3.49 23.79 19.90
CA LEU A 315 3.76 22.93 18.75
C LEU A 315 4.37 21.58 19.17
N GLU A 316 5.26 21.56 20.16
CA GLU A 316 5.84 20.32 20.69
C GLU A 316 4.80 19.52 21.50
N GLU A 317 3.91 20.18 22.23
CA GLU A 317 2.77 19.52 22.88
C GLU A 317 1.81 18.92 21.83
N PHE A 318 1.51 19.66 20.74
CA PHE A 318 0.73 19.15 19.62
C PHE A 318 1.40 17.97 18.92
N LYS A 319 2.72 18.03 18.67
CA LYS A 319 3.49 16.89 18.16
C LYS A 319 3.45 15.70 19.11
N SER A 320 3.49 15.93 20.42
CA SER A 320 3.33 14.88 21.43
C SER A 320 1.93 14.22 21.34
N TYR A 321 0.87 14.99 21.11
CA TYR A 321 -0.48 14.46 20.87
C TYR A 321 -0.59 13.70 19.54
N ILE A 322 -0.05 14.23 18.45
CA ILE A 322 0.04 13.53 17.15
C ILE A 322 0.83 12.22 17.30
N ASN A 323 1.96 12.26 18.01
CA ASN A 323 2.79 11.09 18.27
C ASN A 323 2.04 10.07 19.14
N LYS A 324 1.28 10.52 20.14
CA LYS A 324 0.39 9.66 20.93
C LYS A 324 -0.69 8.99 20.08
N ILE A 325 -1.28 9.72 19.13
CA ILE A 325 -2.27 9.17 18.18
C ILE A 325 -1.61 8.20 17.19
N SER A 326 -0.40 8.49 16.69
CA SER A 326 0.37 7.55 15.88
C SER A 326 0.90 6.34 16.68
N SER A 327 0.95 6.46 18.01
CA SER A 327 1.25 5.37 18.94
C SER A 327 0.00 4.67 19.46
N ILE A 328 -1.21 5.04 19.00
CA ILE A 328 -2.29 4.07 18.91
C ILE A 328 -1.73 3.00 17.99
N ASN A 329 -1.15 1.97 18.60
CA ASN A 329 -0.84 0.71 17.96
C ASN A 329 -2.16 0.24 17.33
N LEU A 330 -2.47 0.69 16.11
CA LEU A 330 -2.83 -0.25 15.06
C LEU A 330 -1.90 -1.40 15.36
N ILE A 331 -2.45 -2.50 15.89
CA ILE A 331 -1.71 -3.73 16.08
C ILE A 331 -1.07 -3.90 14.73
N ASP A 332 0.20 -3.53 14.65
CA ASP A 332 0.96 -3.56 13.45
C ASP A 332 1.13 -5.06 13.34
N LYS A 333 0.16 -5.69 12.67
CA LYS A 333 0.29 -7.03 12.14
C LYS A 333 1.35 -6.90 11.05
N ARG A 334 2.55 -6.47 11.47
CA ARG A 334 3.75 -6.58 10.70
C ARG A 334 3.79 -8.03 10.37
N LEU A 335 3.71 -8.29 9.08
CA LEU A 335 3.95 -9.59 8.55
C LEU A 335 5.25 -10.09 9.17
N LYS A 336 5.13 -11.07 10.06
CA LYS A 336 6.28 -11.71 10.67
C LYS A 336 6.97 -12.47 9.56
N THR A 337 8.27 -12.28 9.45
CA THR A 337 9.06 -12.97 8.44
C THR A 337 9.59 -14.26 9.02
N PHE A 338 9.26 -15.36 8.37
CA PHE A 338 9.72 -16.68 8.73
C PHE A 338 10.63 -17.25 7.65
N MET A 339 11.62 -18.03 8.11
CA MET A 339 12.38 -18.91 7.24
C MET A 339 11.99 -20.36 7.51
N PHE A 340 11.47 -21.02 6.48
CA PHE A 340 11.21 -22.44 6.48
C PHE A 340 12.48 -23.18 6.09
N ILE A 341 13.05 -23.95 7.01
CA ILE A 341 14.33 -24.65 6.86
C ILE A 341 14.05 -26.15 6.91
N THR A 342 14.46 -26.89 5.89
CA THR A 342 14.34 -28.35 5.88
C THR A 342 15.58 -29.02 6.45
N ASN A 343 15.42 -30.14 7.18
CA ASN A 343 16.50 -30.86 7.86
C ASN A 343 16.61 -32.33 7.41
N ARG A 344 17.80 -32.92 7.54
CA ARG A 344 18.11 -34.33 7.22
C ARG A 344 17.39 -35.36 8.10
N ASP A 345 17.02 -35.00 9.32
CA ASP A 345 16.39 -35.90 10.28
C ASP A 345 14.86 -35.97 10.10
N LYS A 346 14.40 -35.85 8.84
CA LYS A 346 12.99 -35.76 8.46
C LYS A 346 12.23 -34.72 9.29
N SER A 347 12.85 -33.58 9.54
CA SER A 347 12.23 -32.47 10.26
C SER A 347 12.34 -31.19 9.45
N TYR A 348 11.55 -30.19 9.82
CA TYR A 348 11.71 -28.82 9.33
C TYR A 348 11.69 -27.86 10.51
N SER A 349 12.33 -26.71 10.34
CA SER A 349 12.43 -25.66 11.34
C SER A 349 11.83 -24.37 10.78
N LEU A 350 11.12 -23.65 11.64
CA LEU A 350 10.55 -22.34 11.37
C LEU A 350 11.34 -21.32 12.19
N LEU A 351 12.16 -20.53 11.51
CA LEU A 351 12.91 -19.44 12.12
C LEU A 351 12.16 -18.13 11.95
N ASN A 352 11.60 -17.60 13.04
CA ASN A 352 11.05 -16.25 13.07
C ASN A 352 12.20 -15.24 13.11
N LEU A 353 12.38 -14.46 12.04
CA LEU A 353 13.47 -13.49 11.92
C LEU A 353 13.27 -12.25 12.79
N ASP A 354 12.02 -11.93 13.16
CA ASP A 354 11.71 -10.77 13.99
C ASP A 354 11.99 -11.05 15.48
N GLU A 355 11.69 -12.28 15.92
CA GLU A 355 11.83 -12.70 17.31
C GLU A 355 13.12 -13.50 17.58
N ASN A 356 13.83 -13.93 16.53
CA ASN A 356 14.95 -14.88 16.59
C ASN A 356 14.60 -16.18 17.32
N VAL A 357 13.35 -16.62 17.19
CA VAL A 357 12.84 -17.87 17.77
C VAL A 357 12.78 -18.93 16.68
N ILE A 358 13.24 -20.13 17.00
CA ILE A 358 13.21 -21.27 16.09
C ILE A 358 12.34 -22.39 16.66
N GLN A 359 11.45 -22.93 15.82
CA GLN A 359 10.60 -24.07 16.17
C GLN A 359 10.87 -25.20 15.20
N THR A 360 11.21 -26.39 15.70
CA THR A 360 11.45 -27.58 14.87
C THR A 360 10.31 -28.57 14.98
N VAL A 361 9.86 -29.12 13.86
CA VAL A 361 8.75 -30.06 13.76
C VAL A 361 9.20 -31.28 12.97
N HIS A 362 8.96 -32.48 13.53
CA HIS A 362 9.22 -33.74 12.83
C HIS A 362 8.14 -33.99 11.77
N CYS A 363 8.54 -34.61 10.66
CA CYS A 363 7.68 -34.92 9.53
C CYS A 363 7.82 -36.40 9.16
N ASP A 364 6.84 -37.20 9.54
CA ASP A 364 6.84 -38.64 9.25
C ASP A 364 6.55 -38.96 7.77
N THR A 365 5.91 -38.01 7.07
CA THR A 365 5.36 -38.24 5.73
C THR A 365 6.32 -37.91 4.60
N PHE A 366 7.40 -37.17 4.86
CA PHE A 366 8.33 -36.72 3.82
C PHE A 366 9.78 -36.64 4.33
N ASP A 367 10.72 -36.98 3.46
CA ASP A 367 12.15 -36.86 3.74
C ASP A 367 12.74 -35.66 2.98
N PHE A 368 13.34 -34.71 3.69
CA PHE A 368 13.87 -33.50 3.09
C PHE A 368 15.36 -33.56 2.74
N ILE A 369 16.01 -34.72 2.67
CA ILE A 369 17.43 -34.78 2.33
C ILE A 369 17.72 -34.14 0.95
N ARG A 370 18.57 -33.10 0.96
CA ARG A 370 19.06 -32.34 -0.23
C ARG A 370 17.96 -31.69 -1.08
N THR A 371 16.99 -31.03 -0.44
CA THR A 371 15.95 -30.23 -1.09
C THR A 371 16.37 -28.77 -1.37
N VAL A 372 17.67 -28.43 -1.29
CA VAL A 372 18.20 -27.04 -1.31
C VAL A 372 17.67 -26.19 -2.46
N ASN A 373 17.55 -26.79 -3.63
CA ASN A 373 17.19 -26.15 -4.88
C ASN A 373 15.76 -26.52 -5.33
N SER A 374 15.07 -27.36 -4.57
CA SER A 374 13.79 -27.98 -4.96
C SER A 374 12.60 -27.43 -4.19
N MET A 375 12.68 -26.18 -3.74
CA MET A 375 11.67 -25.51 -2.95
C MET A 375 11.26 -24.17 -3.55
N VAL A 376 9.96 -23.86 -3.53
CA VAL A 376 9.44 -22.57 -4.00
C VAL A 376 8.19 -22.16 -3.23
N THR A 377 8.08 -20.88 -2.92
CA THR A 377 6.90 -20.28 -2.28
C THR A 377 5.90 -19.82 -3.36
N VAL A 378 4.64 -20.28 -3.26
CA VAL A 378 3.54 -19.90 -4.16
C VAL A 378 2.28 -19.61 -3.34
N GLY A 379 1.90 -18.34 -3.26
CA GLY A 379 0.80 -17.89 -2.41
C GLY A 379 1.05 -18.25 -0.92
N PRO A 380 0.08 -18.84 -0.21
CA PRO A 380 0.23 -19.24 1.19
C PRO A 380 0.91 -20.62 1.37
N HIS A 381 1.59 -21.13 0.33
CA HIS A 381 2.18 -22.46 0.34
C HIS A 381 3.66 -22.44 -0.04
N ILE A 382 4.41 -23.38 0.52
CA ILE A 382 5.77 -23.73 0.06
C ILE A 382 5.69 -25.13 -0.50
N TYR A 383 6.04 -25.29 -1.77
CA TYR A 383 6.11 -26.58 -2.43
C TYR A 383 7.55 -27.09 -2.38
N ILE A 384 7.72 -28.34 -1.96
CA ILE A 384 9.01 -29.03 -1.90
C ILE A 384 8.92 -30.27 -2.80
N PHE A 385 9.81 -30.36 -3.78
CA PHE A 385 9.80 -31.41 -4.79
C PHE A 385 11.00 -32.33 -4.64
N SER A 386 10.78 -33.63 -4.75
CA SER A 386 11.80 -34.67 -4.67
C SER A 386 12.58 -34.68 -3.34
N SER A 387 13.40 -35.71 -3.19
CA SER A 387 14.37 -35.87 -2.12
C SER A 387 15.53 -36.70 -2.64
N TYR A 388 16.64 -36.74 -1.92
CA TYR A 388 17.73 -37.68 -2.23
C TYR A 388 17.33 -39.13 -1.96
N SER A 389 16.48 -39.35 -0.95
CA SER A 389 16.06 -40.69 -0.53
C SER A 389 15.23 -41.37 -1.60
N GLU A 390 15.57 -42.62 -1.93
CA GLU A 390 14.98 -43.39 -3.05
C GLU A 390 13.45 -43.41 -3.01
N ASP A 391 12.85 -43.61 -1.84
CA ASP A 391 11.39 -43.65 -1.64
C ASP A 391 10.67 -42.30 -1.87
N TYR A 392 11.42 -41.21 -2.00
CA TYR A 392 10.90 -39.83 -2.05
C TYR A 392 11.39 -39.05 -3.28
N GLN A 393 12.13 -39.68 -4.21
CA GLN A 393 12.66 -39.01 -5.41
C GLN A 393 11.54 -38.51 -6.34
N ASN A 394 10.43 -39.22 -6.41
CA ASN A 394 9.26 -38.84 -7.22
C ASN A 394 8.05 -38.54 -6.31
N LYS A 395 8.28 -37.81 -5.22
CA LYS A 395 7.23 -37.28 -4.36
C LYS A 395 7.40 -35.77 -4.19
N TYR A 396 6.33 -35.09 -3.84
CA TYR A 396 6.36 -33.70 -3.42
C TYR A 396 5.50 -33.50 -2.17
N CYS A 397 5.78 -32.46 -1.42
CA CYS A 397 4.95 -32.03 -0.31
C CYS A 397 4.67 -30.53 -0.36
N ARG A 398 3.63 -30.13 0.37
CA ARG A 398 3.19 -28.75 0.51
C ARG A 398 3.16 -28.38 1.98
N PHE A 399 3.87 -27.31 2.31
CA PHE A 399 3.78 -26.64 3.59
C PHE A 399 2.78 -25.49 3.48
N ASN A 400 1.84 -25.41 4.41
CA ASN A 400 0.85 -24.34 4.50
C ASN A 400 1.31 -23.31 5.53
N VAL A 401 1.50 -22.07 5.08
CA VAL A 401 2.00 -20.93 5.89
C VAL A 401 1.00 -20.52 6.97
N GLU A 402 -0.30 -20.65 6.71
CA GLU A 402 -1.34 -20.27 7.66
C GLU A 402 -1.39 -21.25 8.83
N THR A 403 -1.37 -22.55 8.55
CA THR A 403 -1.40 -23.60 9.58
C THR A 403 -0.02 -23.94 10.16
N MET A 404 1.06 -23.47 9.52
CA MET A 404 2.45 -23.82 9.83
C MET A 404 2.70 -25.34 9.83
N SER A 405 2.11 -26.06 8.88
CA SER A 405 2.19 -27.52 8.82
C SER A 405 2.29 -28.04 7.39
N ILE A 406 2.87 -29.24 7.23
CA ILE A 406 2.74 -29.99 5.98
C ILE A 406 1.30 -30.51 5.91
N ASP A 407 0.57 -30.08 4.88
CA ASP A 407 -0.86 -30.41 4.70
C ASP A 407 -1.12 -31.31 3.49
N HIS A 408 -0.11 -31.55 2.66
CA HIS A 408 -0.21 -32.41 1.48
C HIS A 408 1.13 -33.08 1.18
N CYS A 409 1.11 -34.38 0.89
CA CYS A 409 2.23 -35.16 0.39
C CYS A 409 1.70 -36.14 -0.66
N ALA A 410 2.26 -36.13 -1.87
CA ALA A 410 1.78 -36.99 -2.96
C ALA A 410 2.91 -37.45 -3.86
N ALA A 411 2.63 -38.53 -4.62
CA ALA A 411 3.50 -38.96 -5.71
C ALA A 411 3.48 -37.93 -6.86
N ILE A 412 4.59 -37.85 -7.56
CA ILE A 412 4.69 -37.10 -8.81
C ILE A 412 4.29 -38.07 -9.92
N GLU A 413 3.11 -37.85 -10.48
CA GLU A 413 2.54 -38.68 -11.54
C GLU A 413 2.90 -38.13 -12.93
N ASN A 414 2.84 -38.99 -13.95
CA ASN A 414 3.07 -38.68 -15.37
C ASN A 414 4.51 -38.31 -15.77
N ILE A 415 5.38 -37.93 -14.83
CA ILE A 415 6.78 -37.62 -15.08
C ILE A 415 7.69 -38.22 -14.01
N GLU A 416 8.95 -38.51 -14.39
CA GLU A 416 10.01 -38.89 -13.45
C GLU A 416 10.98 -37.73 -13.28
N ILE A 417 11.01 -37.05 -12.14
CA ILE A 417 11.91 -35.92 -11.90
C ILE A 417 13.25 -36.40 -11.30
N GLY A 418 13.21 -37.48 -10.52
CA GLY A 418 14.39 -37.92 -9.76
C GLY A 418 14.77 -36.89 -8.69
N ARG A 419 16.01 -36.95 -8.20
CA ARG A 419 16.49 -36.05 -7.15
C ARG A 419 17.06 -34.74 -7.71
N THR A 420 17.19 -33.72 -6.85
CA THR A 420 17.98 -32.50 -7.08
C THR A 420 17.53 -31.63 -8.26
N ALA A 421 16.25 -31.72 -8.65
CA ALA A 421 15.67 -30.78 -9.61
C ALA A 421 15.64 -29.37 -9.03
N SER A 422 15.98 -28.38 -9.84
CA SER A 422 15.88 -26.98 -9.41
C SER A 422 14.52 -26.43 -9.78
N VAL A 423 13.87 -25.69 -8.89
CA VAL A 423 12.52 -25.17 -9.13
C VAL A 423 12.46 -23.65 -9.12
N CYS A 424 11.54 -23.08 -9.90
CA CYS A 424 11.21 -21.66 -9.82
C CYS A 424 9.76 -21.39 -10.20
N TYR A 425 9.25 -20.25 -9.77
CA TYR A 425 7.90 -19.77 -10.06
C TYR A 425 7.98 -18.40 -10.73
N ASP A 426 7.14 -18.16 -11.72
CA ASP A 426 7.12 -16.91 -12.47
C ASP A 426 6.27 -15.79 -11.82
N GLY A 427 5.58 -16.11 -10.73
CA GLY A 427 4.75 -15.16 -9.98
C GLY A 427 3.31 -15.04 -10.49
N VAL A 428 3.04 -15.43 -11.74
CA VAL A 428 1.81 -15.04 -12.45
C VAL A 428 1.04 -16.24 -13.01
N SER A 429 1.74 -17.26 -13.50
CA SER A 429 1.10 -18.42 -14.09
C SER A 429 0.63 -19.41 -13.03
N ASP A 430 -0.09 -20.42 -13.48
CA ASP A 430 -0.47 -21.53 -12.61
C ASP A 430 0.64 -22.58 -12.47
N TYR A 431 1.84 -22.32 -13.01
CA TYR A 431 2.89 -23.31 -13.16
C TYR A 431 4.14 -23.00 -12.34
N ILE A 432 4.61 -24.00 -11.59
CA ILE A 432 5.98 -24.09 -11.08
C ILE A 432 6.81 -24.83 -12.13
N TYR A 433 7.98 -24.31 -12.47
CA TYR A 433 8.92 -24.95 -13.39
C TYR A 433 9.90 -25.82 -12.62
N LEU A 434 10.16 -27.03 -13.12
CA LEU A 434 11.11 -27.98 -12.57
C LEU A 434 12.18 -28.24 -13.62
N ILE A 435 13.41 -27.84 -13.31
CA ILE A 435 14.54 -27.81 -14.23
C ILE A 435 15.49 -28.96 -13.87
N ASN A 436 15.72 -29.82 -14.86
CA ASN A 436 16.59 -31.00 -14.77
C ASN A 436 16.17 -31.97 -13.64
N GLY A 437 17.13 -32.75 -13.16
CA GLY A 437 16.95 -33.78 -12.14
C GLY A 437 17.97 -34.90 -12.38
N TYR A 438 18.07 -35.83 -11.44
CA TYR A 438 18.94 -36.99 -11.56
C TYR A 438 18.17 -38.26 -11.21
N ASN A 439 18.11 -39.20 -12.13
CA ASN A 439 17.51 -40.51 -11.91
C ASN A 439 18.58 -41.49 -11.43
N ASP A 440 18.48 -41.94 -10.18
CA ASP A 440 19.45 -42.89 -9.60
C ASP A 440 19.39 -44.27 -10.29
N VAL A 441 18.20 -44.74 -10.67
CA VAL A 441 17.99 -46.04 -11.34
C VAL A 441 18.64 -46.05 -12.72
N LYS A 442 18.42 -44.99 -13.51
CA LYS A 442 18.97 -44.84 -14.87
C LYS A 442 20.40 -44.29 -14.87
N LYS A 443 20.91 -43.84 -13.71
CA LYS A 443 22.19 -43.13 -13.55
C LYS A 443 22.38 -42.00 -14.56
N GLN A 444 21.33 -41.22 -14.78
CA GLN A 444 21.25 -40.23 -15.84
C GLN A 444 20.69 -38.90 -15.34
N HIS A 445 21.31 -37.80 -15.78
CA HIS A 445 20.75 -36.46 -15.64
C HIS A 445 19.66 -36.21 -16.68
N TYR A 446 18.58 -35.57 -16.23
CA TYR A 446 17.58 -35.02 -17.15
C TYR A 446 18.04 -33.66 -17.69
N ASN A 447 17.88 -33.47 -19.00
CA ASN A 447 18.11 -32.20 -19.69
C ASN A 447 16.78 -31.70 -20.22
N ARG A 448 15.88 -31.36 -19.30
CA ARG A 448 14.49 -31.06 -19.61
C ARG A 448 13.90 -30.09 -18.59
N VAL A 449 12.83 -29.43 -18.99
CA VAL A 449 11.99 -28.61 -18.13
C VAL A 449 10.63 -29.29 -18.05
N ASP A 450 10.18 -29.55 -16.83
CA ASP A 450 8.83 -29.99 -16.53
C ASP A 450 8.06 -28.84 -15.86
N ARG A 451 6.73 -28.93 -15.82
CA ARG A 451 5.89 -27.97 -15.12
C ARG A 451 4.91 -28.68 -14.19
N PHE A 452 4.61 -28.03 -13.08
CA PHE A 452 3.62 -28.45 -12.11
C PHE A 452 2.55 -27.37 -11.97
N ASN A 453 1.30 -27.70 -12.31
CA ASN A 453 0.19 -26.80 -12.12
C ASN A 453 -0.24 -26.84 -10.64
N TRP A 454 -0.01 -25.76 -9.90
CA TRP A 454 -0.23 -25.74 -8.45
C TRP A 454 -1.72 -25.68 -8.06
N LYS A 455 -2.60 -25.31 -8.99
CA LYS A 455 -4.06 -25.31 -8.76
C LYS A 455 -4.68 -26.68 -8.98
N THR A 456 -4.28 -27.37 -10.06
CA THR A 456 -4.80 -28.71 -10.39
C THR A 456 -3.99 -29.85 -9.78
N LEU A 457 -2.82 -29.54 -9.22
CA LEU A 457 -1.86 -30.50 -8.66
C LEU A 457 -1.36 -31.54 -9.68
N THR A 458 -1.28 -31.15 -10.95
CA THR A 458 -0.86 -32.04 -12.05
C THR A 458 0.50 -31.66 -12.62
N PHE A 459 1.24 -32.66 -13.09
CA PHE A 459 2.54 -32.49 -13.73
C PHE A 459 2.46 -32.71 -15.24
N GLU A 460 3.29 -31.99 -15.98
CA GLU A 460 3.46 -32.16 -17.41
C GLU A 460 4.92 -31.99 -17.85
N LYS A 461 5.31 -32.76 -18.87
CA LYS A 461 6.60 -32.59 -19.55
C LYS A 461 6.51 -31.38 -20.47
N TYR A 462 7.41 -30.41 -20.32
CA TYR A 462 7.26 -29.12 -21.01
C TYR A 462 8.23 -28.89 -22.16
N TYR A 463 9.51 -29.17 -21.94
CA TYR A 463 10.59 -29.05 -22.91
C TYR A 463 11.66 -30.11 -22.62
N GLU A 464 12.26 -30.72 -23.65
CA GLU A 464 13.37 -31.66 -23.51
C GLU A 464 14.41 -31.35 -24.58
N GLU A 465 15.67 -31.18 -24.15
CA GLU A 465 16.75 -30.85 -25.05
C GLU A 465 17.17 -32.09 -25.88
N PRO A 466 17.47 -31.95 -27.19
CA PRO A 466 17.95 -33.05 -28.01
C PRO A 466 19.21 -33.70 -27.41
N ARG A 467 19.24 -35.05 -27.38
CA ARG A 467 20.25 -35.87 -26.68
C ARG A 467 21.73 -35.60 -27.03
N GLN A 468 22.01 -34.83 -28.08
CA GLN A 468 23.37 -34.57 -28.55
C GLN A 468 24.15 -33.65 -27.60
N HIS A 469 23.46 -32.84 -26.78
CA HIS A 469 24.09 -31.98 -25.78
C HIS A 469 23.85 -32.55 -24.37
N LYS A 470 24.74 -33.47 -23.93
CA LYS A 470 24.72 -33.99 -22.56
C LYS A 470 25.27 -32.96 -21.59
N ILE A 471 24.43 -32.00 -21.21
CA ILE A 471 24.70 -31.04 -20.16
C ILE A 471 24.48 -31.73 -18.80
N ASN A 472 25.44 -32.52 -18.34
CA ASN A 472 25.36 -33.31 -17.11
C ASN A 472 25.54 -32.44 -15.84
N TYR A 473 24.75 -31.39 -15.67
CA TYR A 473 24.92 -30.48 -14.55
C TYR A 473 23.65 -30.34 -13.73
N LEU A 474 23.78 -30.70 -12.45
CA LEU A 474 22.89 -30.27 -11.39
C LEU A 474 22.80 -28.74 -11.39
N ARG A 475 21.64 -28.19 -11.03
CA ARG A 475 21.42 -26.74 -10.92
C ARG A 475 21.33 -26.36 -9.46
N ILE A 476 22.14 -25.42 -8.98
CA ILE A 476 22.05 -24.95 -7.60
C ILE A 476 20.94 -23.93 -7.37
N LEU A 477 20.57 -23.19 -8.43
CA LEU A 477 19.56 -22.16 -8.40
C LEU A 477 18.90 -22.09 -9.77
N SER A 478 17.58 -21.93 -9.77
CA SER A 478 16.82 -21.46 -10.92
C SER A 478 15.88 -20.37 -10.44
N PHE A 479 15.71 -19.31 -11.22
CA PHE A 479 14.74 -18.25 -10.91
C PHE A 479 14.22 -17.61 -12.20
N PHE A 480 13.03 -17.03 -12.10
CA PHE A 480 12.38 -16.35 -13.21
C PHE A 480 12.66 -14.86 -13.16
N PHE A 481 13.05 -14.25 -14.28
CA PHE A 481 13.27 -12.82 -14.39
C PHE A 481 13.01 -12.33 -15.82
N LYS A 482 12.15 -11.30 -15.96
CA LYS A 482 11.80 -10.68 -17.26
C LYS A 482 11.45 -11.68 -18.37
N GLY A 483 10.61 -12.68 -18.06
CA GLY A 483 10.15 -13.67 -19.05
C GLY A 483 11.07 -14.88 -19.24
N LEU A 484 12.25 -14.89 -18.61
CA LEU A 484 13.26 -15.93 -18.82
C LEU A 484 13.55 -16.67 -17.50
N ILE A 485 13.89 -17.95 -17.61
CA ILE A 485 14.38 -18.76 -16.48
C ILE A 485 15.90 -18.82 -16.56
N TYR A 486 16.55 -18.34 -15.50
CA TYR A 486 18.00 -18.38 -15.36
C TYR A 486 18.39 -19.49 -14.39
N SER A 487 19.29 -20.38 -14.81
CA SER A 487 19.74 -21.51 -14.01
C SER A 487 21.26 -21.58 -13.89
N VAL A 488 21.75 -21.66 -12.65
CA VAL A 488 23.18 -21.76 -12.33
C VAL A 488 23.57 -23.23 -12.17
N PRO A 489 24.46 -23.79 -13.02
CA PRO A 489 24.97 -25.15 -12.84
C PRO A 489 25.91 -25.28 -11.63
N VAL A 490 25.97 -26.48 -11.06
CA VAL A 490 26.99 -26.87 -10.07
C VAL A 490 28.38 -26.89 -10.69
N VAL A 491 28.52 -27.39 -11.92
CA VAL A 491 29.81 -27.52 -12.62
C VAL A 491 29.73 -26.80 -13.95
N GLY A 492 30.79 -26.06 -14.28
CA GLY A 492 30.93 -25.37 -15.57
C GLY A 492 30.83 -23.85 -15.44
N LYS A 493 31.45 -23.19 -16.42
CA LYS A 493 31.63 -21.73 -16.45
C LYS A 493 30.52 -21.02 -17.22
N SER A 494 29.26 -21.36 -16.93
CA SER A 494 28.13 -20.84 -17.69
C SER A 494 26.87 -20.63 -16.88
N LEU A 495 25.98 -19.79 -17.43
CA LEU A 495 24.61 -19.57 -16.98
C LEU A 495 23.65 -20.01 -18.08
N HIS A 496 22.65 -20.81 -17.72
CA HIS A 496 21.68 -21.31 -18.68
C HIS A 496 20.44 -20.44 -18.63
N ILE A 497 19.91 -20.12 -19.80
CA ILE A 497 18.82 -19.18 -19.99
C ILE A 497 17.76 -19.91 -20.81
N PHE A 498 16.68 -20.30 -20.16
CA PHE A 498 15.55 -20.93 -20.82
C PHE A 498 14.46 -19.89 -21.06
N ASP A 499 13.97 -19.83 -22.29
CA ASP A 499 12.81 -19.05 -22.68
C ASP A 499 11.57 -19.96 -22.68
N PRO A 500 10.64 -19.80 -21.72
CA PRO A 500 9.45 -20.62 -21.66
C PRO A 500 8.50 -20.37 -22.83
N ALA A 501 8.47 -19.17 -23.43
CA ALA A 501 7.56 -18.85 -24.53
C ALA A 501 8.03 -19.52 -25.82
N ASP A 502 9.31 -19.36 -26.14
CA ASP A 502 9.91 -19.91 -27.36
C ASP A 502 10.35 -21.37 -27.21
N LYS A 503 10.38 -21.88 -25.96
CA LYS A 503 10.94 -23.18 -25.58
C LYS A 503 12.37 -23.34 -26.10
N THR A 504 13.19 -22.30 -25.93
CA THR A 504 14.60 -22.29 -26.34
C THR A 504 15.52 -22.25 -25.13
N MET A 505 16.65 -22.93 -25.22
CA MET A 505 17.72 -22.89 -24.22
C MET A 505 18.93 -22.17 -24.82
N LYS A 506 19.44 -21.17 -24.13
CA LYS A 506 20.67 -20.45 -24.47
C LYS A 506 21.68 -20.61 -23.33
N GLU A 507 22.95 -20.56 -23.68
CA GLU A 507 24.04 -20.61 -22.71
C GLU A 507 24.85 -19.31 -22.76
N PHE A 508 25.06 -18.70 -21.60
CA PHE A 508 25.97 -17.57 -21.43
C PHE A 508 27.25 -18.05 -20.74
N GLN A 509 28.33 -18.15 -21.51
CA GLN A 509 29.64 -18.56 -21.00
C GLN A 509 30.48 -17.34 -20.60
N SER A 510 31.21 -17.46 -19.50
CA SER A 510 32.14 -16.42 -19.03
C SER A 510 33.22 -17.03 -18.15
N ASN A 511 34.46 -16.59 -18.34
CA ASN A 511 35.60 -17.01 -17.50
C ASN A 511 35.49 -16.55 -16.04
N HIS A 512 34.56 -15.63 -15.74
CA HIS A 512 34.26 -15.18 -14.38
C HIS A 512 33.36 -16.14 -13.60
N PHE A 513 32.69 -17.09 -14.27
CA PHE A 513 32.01 -18.16 -13.54
C PHE A 513 33.03 -19.09 -12.88
N PHE A 514 32.64 -19.67 -11.75
CA PHE A 514 33.44 -20.68 -11.08
C PHE A 514 33.40 -21.99 -11.85
N GLU A 515 34.48 -22.77 -11.76
CA GLU A 515 34.47 -24.16 -12.25
C GLU A 515 33.43 -25.01 -11.52
N ARG A 516 33.24 -24.71 -10.23
CA ARG A 516 32.27 -25.39 -9.38
C ARG A 516 31.59 -24.40 -8.42
N SER A 517 30.29 -24.23 -8.64
CA SER A 517 29.42 -23.43 -7.79
C SER A 517 28.81 -24.31 -6.70
N TYR A 518 28.65 -23.74 -5.52
CA TYR A 518 28.30 -24.49 -4.32
C TYR A 518 26.92 -24.14 -3.77
N ALA A 519 26.64 -22.84 -3.65
CA ALA A 519 25.33 -22.32 -3.29
C ALA A 519 25.08 -21.02 -4.05
N ALA A 520 23.81 -20.71 -4.29
CA ALA A 520 23.43 -19.46 -4.90
C ALA A 520 22.05 -19.01 -4.42
N CYS A 521 21.82 -17.70 -4.44
CA CYS A 521 20.51 -17.10 -4.25
C CYS A 521 20.32 -15.91 -5.21
N THR A 522 19.11 -15.38 -5.25
CA THR A 522 18.77 -14.18 -6.02
C THR A 522 18.04 -13.17 -5.15
N ASP A 523 18.18 -11.88 -5.47
CA ASP A 523 17.39 -10.81 -4.88
C ASP A 523 15.99 -10.66 -5.52
N GLY A 524 15.68 -11.45 -6.55
CA GLY A 524 14.45 -11.34 -7.33
C GLY A 524 14.47 -10.22 -8.37
N ASN A 525 15.49 -9.38 -8.39
CA ASN A 525 15.64 -8.21 -9.27
C ASN A 525 16.76 -8.40 -10.30
N GLY A 526 17.09 -9.66 -10.63
CA GLY A 526 18.08 -10.00 -11.64
C GLY A 526 19.52 -10.04 -11.13
N MET A 527 19.75 -9.90 -9.81
CA MET A 527 21.06 -10.21 -9.23
C MET A 527 21.10 -11.65 -8.75
N ILE A 528 22.21 -12.32 -9.04
CA ILE A 528 22.55 -13.64 -8.54
C ILE A 528 23.77 -13.51 -7.65
N TYR A 529 23.74 -14.12 -6.47
CA TYR A 529 24.88 -14.27 -5.59
C TYR A 529 25.33 -15.72 -5.63
N ILE A 530 26.61 -15.97 -5.92
CA ILE A 530 27.15 -17.31 -6.13
C ILE A 530 28.34 -17.49 -5.20
N LEU A 531 28.31 -18.56 -4.42
CA LEU A 531 29.41 -19.05 -3.61
C LEU A 531 30.04 -20.26 -4.30
N SER A 532 31.34 -20.24 -4.55
CA SER A 532 32.10 -21.35 -5.13
C SER A 532 32.45 -22.42 -4.09
N THR A 533 32.99 -23.56 -4.54
CA THR A 533 33.57 -24.56 -3.63
C THR A 533 34.92 -24.15 -3.04
N ASP A 534 35.60 -23.15 -3.60
CA ASP A 534 36.87 -22.63 -3.06
C ASP A 534 36.67 -21.47 -2.08
N GLY A 535 35.42 -21.19 -1.71
CA GLY A 535 35.03 -20.11 -0.80
C GLY A 535 34.85 -18.75 -1.48
N SER A 536 35.28 -18.58 -2.74
CA SER A 536 35.06 -17.34 -3.49
C SER A 536 33.58 -16.99 -3.59
N PHE A 537 33.28 -15.74 -3.27
CA PHE A 537 31.92 -15.20 -3.33
C PHE A 537 31.82 -14.05 -4.33
N GLN A 538 30.80 -14.09 -5.18
CA GLN A 538 30.58 -13.05 -6.20
C GLN A 538 29.10 -12.80 -6.46
N ARG A 539 28.79 -11.62 -7.00
CA ARG A 539 27.48 -11.32 -7.59
C ARG A 539 27.55 -11.13 -9.09
N LEU A 540 26.46 -11.46 -9.78
CA LEU A 540 26.25 -11.30 -11.21
C LEU A 540 24.91 -10.61 -11.45
N SER A 541 24.90 -9.54 -12.25
CA SER A 541 23.66 -9.02 -12.84
C SER A 541 23.35 -9.78 -14.13
N VAL A 542 22.20 -10.45 -14.20
CA VAL A 542 21.80 -11.18 -15.43
C VAL A 542 21.45 -10.26 -16.58
N GLU A 543 21.11 -9.00 -16.31
CA GLU A 543 20.78 -8.01 -17.33
C GLU A 543 22.04 -7.42 -17.95
N THR A 544 22.96 -6.91 -17.13
CA THR A 544 24.17 -6.24 -17.62
C THR A 544 25.33 -7.21 -17.88
N LYS A 545 25.21 -8.46 -17.40
CA LYS A 545 26.28 -9.49 -17.43
C LYS A 545 27.55 -9.08 -16.68
N VAL A 546 27.45 -8.10 -15.78
CA VAL A 546 28.57 -7.60 -14.97
C VAL A 546 28.73 -8.45 -13.71
N PHE A 547 29.96 -8.85 -13.44
CA PHE A 547 30.37 -9.55 -12.23
C PHE A 547 31.01 -8.59 -11.23
N ALA A 548 30.79 -8.82 -9.94
CA ALA A 548 31.53 -8.18 -8.87
C ALA A 548 31.93 -9.21 -7.82
N LYS A 549 33.23 -9.27 -7.51
CA LYS A 549 33.76 -10.09 -6.41
C LYS A 549 33.34 -9.45 -5.08
N LEU A 550 32.94 -10.28 -4.13
CA LEU A 550 32.47 -9.88 -2.81
C LEU A 550 33.37 -10.49 -1.72
N SER A 551 33.27 -9.97 -0.50
CA SER A 551 33.92 -10.59 0.66
C SER A 551 33.44 -12.01 0.85
N SER A 552 34.40 -12.93 0.90
CA SER A 552 34.14 -14.37 1.03
C SER A 552 33.91 -14.76 2.49
N PRO A 553 33.04 -15.75 2.78
CA PRO A 553 32.90 -16.26 4.15
C PRO A 553 34.18 -16.98 4.57
N MET A 554 34.38 -17.16 5.88
CA MET A 554 35.40 -18.09 6.39
C MET A 554 35.12 -19.51 5.88
N GLU A 555 36.16 -20.35 5.81
CA GLU A 555 36.10 -21.72 5.26
C GLU A 555 34.82 -22.46 5.66
N THR A 556 33.94 -22.69 4.67
CA THR A 556 32.68 -23.38 4.90
C THR A 556 32.80 -24.85 4.54
N ASN A 557 32.47 -25.72 5.50
CA ASN A 557 32.34 -27.15 5.26
C ASN A 557 30.97 -27.51 4.66
N SER A 558 30.75 -28.81 4.47
CA SER A 558 29.86 -29.31 3.42
C SER A 558 28.37 -28.93 3.53
N TYR A 559 27.68 -28.78 2.38
CA TYR A 559 26.25 -28.52 2.15
C TYR A 559 25.73 -27.17 2.62
N ILE A 560 25.40 -26.32 1.65
CA ILE A 560 25.05 -24.93 1.93
C ILE A 560 23.78 -24.54 1.20
N SER A 561 22.85 -23.92 1.94
CA SER A 561 21.71 -23.20 1.36
C SER A 561 21.93 -21.69 1.49
N MET A 562 21.50 -20.93 0.50
CA MET A 562 21.56 -19.46 0.51
C MET A 562 20.18 -18.87 0.32
N VAL A 563 19.81 -17.91 1.16
CA VAL A 563 18.53 -17.18 1.06
C VAL A 563 18.78 -15.69 1.13
N TYR A 564 18.23 -14.93 0.19
CA TYR A 564 18.26 -13.47 0.22
C TYR A 564 17.05 -12.92 0.97
N HIS A 565 17.26 -11.92 1.82
CA HIS A 565 16.19 -11.17 2.48
C HIS A 565 16.67 -9.77 2.91
N GLN A 566 15.94 -8.71 2.53
CA GLN A 566 16.18 -7.33 2.98
C GLN A 566 17.67 -6.89 2.94
N ASN A 567 18.32 -6.97 1.78
CA ASN A 567 19.74 -6.64 1.60
C ASN A 567 20.72 -7.47 2.45
N LYS A 568 20.27 -8.63 2.94
CA LYS A 568 21.08 -9.61 3.64
C LYS A 568 21.00 -10.95 2.94
N ILE A 569 22.07 -11.73 3.03
CA ILE A 569 22.10 -13.10 2.54
C ILE A 569 22.39 -14.01 3.72
N TYR A 570 21.49 -14.95 3.95
CA TYR A 570 21.60 -15.97 4.97
C TYR A 570 22.24 -17.21 4.35
N LEU A 571 23.35 -17.63 4.93
CA LEU A 571 24.10 -18.82 4.54
C LEU A 571 23.92 -19.90 5.60
N PHE A 572 23.21 -20.95 5.26
CA PHE A 572 23.01 -22.10 6.13
C PHE A 572 24.12 -23.12 5.87
N SER A 573 25.12 -23.14 6.75
CA SER A 573 26.30 -24.02 6.65
C SER A 573 26.48 -24.82 7.95
N ASN A 574 27.71 -24.95 8.46
CA ASN A 574 27.99 -25.40 9.84
C ASN A 574 27.67 -24.33 10.89
N GLU A 575 27.40 -23.10 10.45
CA GLU A 575 26.80 -22.01 11.21
C GLU A 575 25.83 -21.24 10.28
N ILE A 576 24.93 -20.45 10.85
CA ILE A 576 24.15 -19.48 10.06
C ILE A 576 24.94 -18.18 9.99
N LEU A 577 25.49 -17.88 8.81
CA LEU A 577 26.18 -16.62 8.55
C LEU A 577 25.24 -15.66 7.83
N ILE A 578 25.35 -14.37 8.15
CA ILE A 578 24.67 -13.30 7.44
C ILE A 578 25.72 -12.47 6.72
N TYR A 579 25.55 -12.34 5.41
CA TYR A 579 26.27 -11.35 4.62
C TYR A 579 25.43 -10.08 4.51
N SER A 580 26.01 -8.95 4.89
CA SER A 580 25.44 -7.63 4.64
C SER A 580 25.93 -7.10 3.31
N ILE A 581 25.02 -6.92 2.36
CA ILE A 581 25.35 -6.39 1.02
C ILE A 581 25.87 -4.95 1.11
N GLU A 582 25.27 -4.14 1.98
CA GLU A 582 25.66 -2.75 2.21
C GLU A 582 27.10 -2.62 2.73
N HIS A 583 27.50 -3.52 3.63
CA HIS A 583 28.80 -3.44 4.30
C HIS A 583 29.85 -4.39 3.70
N ASP A 584 29.50 -5.13 2.65
CA ASP A 584 30.32 -6.18 2.02
C ASP A 584 31.07 -7.05 3.04
N ARG A 585 30.35 -7.59 4.03
CA ARG A 585 30.94 -8.42 5.10
C ARG A 585 30.01 -9.50 5.59
N TRP A 586 30.62 -10.62 5.98
CA TRP A 586 29.97 -11.70 6.71
C TRP A 586 30.01 -11.44 8.20
N GLY A 587 28.97 -11.85 8.91
CA GLY A 587 28.91 -11.90 10.36
C GLY A 587 28.04 -13.06 10.84
N PRO A 588 28.13 -13.44 12.12
CA PRO A 588 27.24 -14.44 12.69
C PRO A 588 25.80 -13.91 12.69
N ALA A 589 24.83 -14.77 12.36
CA ALA A 589 23.43 -14.37 12.31
C ALA A 589 22.88 -13.94 13.69
N PHE A 590 23.35 -14.59 14.75
CA PHE A 590 22.82 -14.40 16.09
C PHE A 590 23.96 -14.25 17.09
N LEU A 591 24.11 -13.04 17.63
CA LEU A 591 25.11 -12.72 18.65
C LEU A 591 24.62 -12.97 20.09
N LYS A 592 23.33 -13.31 20.28
CA LYS A 592 22.68 -13.43 21.60
C LYS A 592 21.58 -14.50 21.62
N LEU A 593 21.95 -15.74 21.31
CA LEU A 593 21.06 -16.88 21.59
C LEU A 593 21.22 -17.27 23.07
N THR A 594 20.13 -17.62 23.74
CA THR A 594 20.21 -18.32 25.02
C THR A 594 20.84 -19.69 24.81
N ASP A 595 21.51 -20.27 25.82
CA ASP A 595 22.21 -21.55 25.69
C ASP A 595 21.34 -22.67 25.08
N GLN A 596 20.05 -22.67 25.40
CA GLN A 596 19.11 -23.65 24.84
C GLN A 596 18.85 -23.43 23.35
N THR A 597 18.58 -22.19 22.94
CA THR A 597 18.44 -21.88 21.51
C THR A 597 19.72 -22.17 20.74
N ALA A 598 20.91 -21.88 21.30
CA ALA A 598 22.19 -22.18 20.66
C ALA A 598 22.36 -23.68 20.32
N ASN A 599 21.92 -24.57 21.21
CA ASN A 599 21.94 -26.01 20.97
C ASN A 599 20.98 -26.44 19.84
N ASP A 600 19.76 -25.91 19.84
CA ASP A 600 18.77 -26.18 18.78
C ASP A 600 19.28 -25.69 17.42
N PHE A 601 19.86 -24.50 17.38
CA PHE A 601 20.50 -23.95 16.18
C PHE A 601 21.66 -24.84 15.70
N SER A 602 22.57 -25.24 16.59
CA SER A 602 23.69 -26.14 16.24
C SER A 602 23.22 -27.45 15.60
N LYS A 603 22.11 -28.02 16.10
CA LYS A 603 21.50 -29.21 15.52
C LYS A 603 20.98 -28.96 14.10
N ILE A 604 20.18 -27.90 13.91
CA ILE A 604 19.55 -27.55 12.62
C ILE A 604 20.60 -27.29 11.55
N VAL A 605 21.62 -26.55 11.93
CA VAL A 605 22.71 -26.16 11.05
C VAL A 605 23.44 -27.37 10.48
N ARG A 606 23.75 -28.38 11.30
CA ARG A 606 24.37 -29.64 10.82
C ARG A 606 23.46 -30.49 9.94
N THR A 607 22.15 -30.28 10.02
CA THR A 607 21.15 -31.08 9.31
C THR A 607 20.48 -30.31 8.18
N THR A 608 20.80 -29.04 7.93
CA THR A 608 20.07 -28.23 6.94
C THR A 608 20.22 -28.80 5.53
N CYS A 609 19.09 -28.88 4.84
CA CYS A 609 18.95 -29.41 3.49
C CYS A 609 18.40 -28.40 2.49
N GLY A 610 17.89 -27.25 2.93
CA GLY A 610 17.22 -26.27 2.09
C GLY A 610 16.49 -25.24 2.94
N ALA A 611 16.26 -24.05 2.38
CA ALA A 611 15.56 -22.98 3.08
C ALA A 611 14.74 -22.13 2.10
N SER A 612 13.57 -21.67 2.53
CA SER A 612 12.72 -20.72 1.81
C SER A 612 12.16 -19.67 2.77
N LEU A 613 11.84 -18.49 2.24
CA LEU A 613 11.30 -17.38 3.00
C LEU A 613 9.80 -17.22 2.76
N PHE A 614 9.07 -16.83 3.80
CA PHE A 614 7.67 -16.46 3.71
C PHE A 614 7.28 -15.43 4.78
N GLN A 615 6.13 -14.79 4.60
CA GLN A 615 5.59 -13.77 5.49
C GLN A 615 4.21 -14.18 5.99
N LYS A 616 3.90 -13.89 7.26
CA LYS A 616 2.63 -14.26 7.90
C LYS A 616 2.09 -13.13 8.78
N LEU A 617 0.77 -12.88 8.70
CA LEU A 617 0.04 -11.89 9.49
C LEU A 617 -0.10 -12.25 10.98
#